data_AF-A0A8H6TJB0-F1
#
_entry.id   AF-A0A8H6TJB0-F1
#
_cell.length_a   1.000
_cell.length_b   1.000
_cell.length_c   1.000
_cell.angle_alpha   90.00
_cell.angle_beta   90.00
_cell.angle_gamma   90.00
#
_symmetry.space_group_name_H-M   'P 1'
#
loop_
_entity.id
_entity.type
_entity.pdbx_description
1 polymer ?
#
loop_
_entity_poly.entity_id
_entity_poly.type
_entity_poly.pdbx_seq_one_letter_code
_entity_poly.pdbx_strand_id
1 'polypeptide(L)'
;MTISSTQSPLVQQLGLIRHPEGGYYLETDRRGEEVASPFASGGQRSLATSIYYLLDWDSPGGVIHMNKSVTYHVLHQGRAEYILITPGNPPVVERKVIGAGPGETRMLFVGSNVWKMSRLLPEDVERAKTDEQKRALSCLITEVVTPGFHWEDHKFLTKGTLGELVKNCKEEDLVGVELEKHVKP
;
A
#
# COMPACT_ATOMS: atom_id res chain seq x y z
N MET A 1 -6.81 -18.08 -18.29
CA MET A 1 -7.17 -16.74 -17.80
C MET A 1 -7.12 -15.79 -18.98
N THR A 2 -8.20 -15.07 -19.24
CA THR A 2 -8.25 -14.04 -20.30
C THR A 2 -7.47 -12.82 -19.82
N ILE A 3 -6.44 -12.41 -20.56
CA ILE A 3 -5.66 -11.22 -20.25
C ILE A 3 -6.53 -10.01 -20.60
N SER A 4 -6.76 -9.12 -19.64
CA SER A 4 -7.47 -7.87 -19.88
C SER A 4 -6.66 -6.96 -20.83
N SER A 5 -7.34 -6.28 -21.76
CA SER A 5 -6.68 -5.33 -22.67
C SER A 5 -6.04 -4.17 -21.90
N THR A 6 -6.59 -3.81 -20.74
CA THR A 6 -6.18 -2.69 -19.89
C THR A 6 -5.22 -3.06 -18.77
N GLN A 7 -4.95 -4.36 -18.54
CA GLN A 7 -3.97 -4.80 -17.56
C GLN A 7 -2.55 -4.42 -17.99
N SER A 8 -1.75 -3.92 -17.05
CA SER A 8 -0.35 -3.57 -17.31
C SER A 8 0.44 -4.81 -17.76
N PRO A 9 1.28 -4.72 -18.82
CA PRO A 9 2.13 -5.83 -19.26
C PRO A 9 3.13 -6.27 -18.18
N LEU A 10 3.43 -5.40 -17.20
CA LEU A 10 4.33 -5.71 -16.09
C LEU A 10 3.84 -6.87 -15.23
N VAL A 11 2.53 -7.10 -15.13
CA VAL A 11 1.97 -8.24 -14.39
C VAL A 11 2.54 -9.55 -14.91
N GLN A 12 2.59 -9.72 -16.24
CA GLN A 12 3.15 -10.93 -16.85
C GLN A 12 4.68 -10.91 -16.89
N GLN A 13 5.28 -9.78 -17.25
CA GLN A 13 6.74 -9.67 -17.38
C GLN A 13 7.47 -9.96 -16.07
N LEU A 14 6.89 -9.58 -14.93
CA LEU A 14 7.46 -9.78 -13.61
C LEU A 14 6.86 -10.98 -12.86
N GLY A 15 5.90 -11.71 -13.44
CA GLY A 15 5.26 -12.86 -12.79
C GLY A 15 4.44 -12.50 -11.54
N LEU A 16 3.80 -11.32 -11.53
CA LEU A 16 3.05 -10.83 -10.36
C LEU A 16 1.73 -11.57 -10.19
N ILE A 17 1.32 -11.77 -8.93
CA ILE A 17 0.03 -12.33 -8.55
C ILE A 17 -0.83 -11.28 -7.84
N ARG A 18 -2.16 -11.45 -7.76
CA ARG A 18 -3.03 -10.50 -7.05
C ARG A 18 -2.64 -10.41 -5.57
N HIS A 19 -2.51 -9.18 -5.05
CA HIS A 19 -2.25 -8.96 -3.64
C HIS A 19 -3.57 -9.01 -2.83
N PRO A 20 -3.59 -9.59 -1.61
CA PRO A 20 -4.80 -9.63 -0.77
C PRO A 20 -5.41 -8.27 -0.41
N GLU A 21 -4.59 -7.22 -0.44
CA GLU A 21 -5.04 -5.84 -0.22
C GLU A 21 -5.61 -5.20 -1.49
N GLY A 22 -5.31 -5.71 -2.68
CA GLY A 22 -5.50 -5.02 -3.96
C GLY A 22 -4.16 -4.66 -4.60
N GLY A 23 -4.14 -4.57 -5.93
CA GLY A 23 -2.89 -4.53 -6.70
C GLY A 23 -2.37 -5.92 -7.02
N TYR A 24 -1.11 -5.97 -7.45
CA TYR A 24 -0.36 -7.19 -7.70
C TYR A 24 0.98 -7.13 -6.97
N TYR A 25 1.53 -8.28 -6.63
CA TYR A 25 2.81 -8.37 -5.97
C TYR A 25 3.57 -9.64 -6.34
N LEU A 26 4.85 -9.65 -6.00
CA LEU A 26 5.68 -10.84 -5.95
C LEU A 26 6.75 -10.63 -4.88
N GLU A 27 6.95 -11.60 -3.98
CA GLU A 27 8.09 -11.59 -3.07
C GLU A 27 9.38 -11.84 -3.85
N THR A 28 10.31 -10.89 -3.78
CA THR A 28 11.57 -10.88 -4.53
C THR A 28 12.76 -11.34 -3.70
N ASP A 29 12.71 -11.12 -2.38
CA ASP A 29 13.74 -11.59 -1.45
C ASP A 29 13.13 -11.81 -0.07
N ARG A 30 13.61 -12.85 0.61
CA ARG A 30 13.40 -13.10 2.04
C ARG A 30 14.73 -13.60 2.59
N ARG A 31 15.29 -12.84 3.52
CA ARG A 31 16.58 -13.17 4.13
C ARG A 31 16.46 -14.42 5.00
N GLY A 32 17.42 -15.33 4.88
CA GLY A 32 17.50 -16.53 5.72
C GLY A 32 17.98 -16.22 7.13
N GLU A 33 18.70 -15.11 7.32
CA GLU A 33 19.07 -14.62 8.63
C GLU A 33 17.83 -14.13 9.39
N GLU A 34 17.74 -14.48 10.67
CA GLU A 34 16.63 -14.07 11.54
C GLU A 34 17.11 -13.13 12.65
N VAL A 35 16.23 -12.19 13.03
CA VAL A 35 16.45 -11.21 14.08
C VAL A 35 15.29 -11.20 15.07
N ALA A 36 15.58 -10.81 16.30
CA ALA A 36 14.55 -10.62 17.33
C ALA A 36 13.56 -9.57 16.88
N SER A 37 12.29 -9.94 16.82
CA SER A 37 11.23 -9.00 16.48
C SER A 37 10.61 -8.44 17.75
N PRO A 38 10.53 -7.10 17.89
CA PRO A 38 9.82 -6.49 19.01
C PRO A 38 8.31 -6.74 18.96
N PHE A 39 7.81 -7.32 17.87
CA PHE A 39 6.40 -7.50 17.58
C PHE A 39 5.89 -8.93 17.73
N ALA A 40 6.80 -9.86 18.06
CA ALA A 40 6.56 -11.29 18.07
C ALA A 40 6.69 -11.93 19.47
N SER A 41 6.63 -11.13 20.55
CA SER A 41 6.68 -11.62 21.94
C SER A 41 7.84 -12.61 22.22
N GLY A 42 9.06 -12.24 21.80
CA GLY A 42 10.25 -13.10 21.91
C GLY A 42 10.50 -13.99 20.69
N GLY A 43 9.59 -13.99 19.71
CA GLY A 43 9.77 -14.64 18.42
C GLY A 43 10.75 -13.91 17.49
N GLN A 44 11.24 -14.66 16.50
CA GLN A 44 12.12 -14.17 15.45
C GLN A 44 11.35 -13.79 14.19
N ARG A 45 11.96 -12.96 13.35
CA ARG A 45 11.55 -12.70 11.97
C ARG A 45 12.77 -12.72 11.07
N SER A 46 12.57 -13.02 9.79
CA SER A 46 13.58 -12.76 8.76
C SER A 46 14.14 -11.34 8.89
N LEU A 47 15.42 -11.11 8.65
CA LEU A 47 16.05 -9.79 8.74
C LEU A 47 15.31 -8.75 7.89
N ALA A 48 14.94 -9.14 6.67
CA ALA A 48 14.16 -8.32 5.76
C ALA A 48 13.42 -9.19 4.74
N THR A 49 12.33 -8.65 4.22
CA THR A 49 11.64 -9.16 3.03
C THR A 49 11.45 -8.03 2.05
N SER A 50 11.47 -8.34 0.75
CA SER A 50 11.12 -7.37 -0.29
C SER A 50 10.11 -7.95 -1.27
N ILE A 51 9.29 -7.07 -1.83
CA ILE A 51 8.33 -7.40 -2.88
C ILE A 51 8.43 -6.39 -4.02
N TYR A 52 8.06 -6.80 -5.23
CA TYR A 52 7.44 -5.87 -6.17
C TYR A 52 5.98 -5.66 -5.77
N TYR A 53 5.50 -4.42 -5.90
CA TYR A 53 4.09 -4.09 -5.77
C TYR A 53 3.66 -3.18 -6.92
N LEU A 54 2.55 -3.54 -7.58
CA LEU A 54 2.04 -2.87 -8.77
C LEU A 54 0.56 -2.52 -8.59
N LEU A 55 0.24 -1.25 -8.84
CA LEU A 55 -1.12 -0.81 -9.12
C LEU A 55 -1.26 -0.58 -10.63
N ASP A 56 -2.39 -0.97 -11.20
CA ASP A 56 -2.74 -0.73 -12.61
C ASP A 56 -4.23 -0.41 -12.76
N TRP A 57 -4.70 -0.21 -13.99
CA TRP A 57 -6.11 0.07 -14.26
C TRP A 57 -7.09 -0.97 -13.69
N ASP A 58 -6.75 -2.25 -13.77
CA ASP A 58 -7.59 -3.38 -13.35
C ASP A 58 -7.52 -3.62 -11.83
N SER A 59 -6.56 -2.99 -11.14
CA SER A 59 -6.41 -3.00 -9.70
C SER A 59 -5.86 -1.66 -9.21
N PRO A 60 -6.66 -0.59 -9.24
CA PRO A 60 -6.16 0.77 -9.12
C PRO A 60 -5.83 1.17 -7.69
N GLY A 61 -6.09 0.34 -6.68
CA GLY A 61 -5.74 0.63 -5.31
C GLY A 61 -5.90 -0.56 -4.37
N GLY A 62 -5.43 -0.37 -3.14
CA GLY A 62 -5.54 -1.32 -2.05
C GLY A 62 -6.52 -0.89 -0.96
N VAL A 63 -6.93 -1.83 -0.13
CA VAL A 63 -7.62 -1.56 1.15
C VAL A 63 -6.62 -1.11 2.22
N ILE A 64 -7.14 -0.44 3.24
CA ILE A 64 -6.34 0.04 4.36
C ILE A 64 -5.86 -1.14 5.20
N HIS A 65 -4.56 -1.15 5.46
CA HIS A 65 -3.88 -2.17 6.24
C HIS A 65 -2.69 -1.57 7.00
N MET A 66 -2.10 -2.35 7.89
CA MET A 66 -0.98 -1.94 8.73
C MET A 66 0.01 -3.10 8.85
N ASN A 67 1.28 -2.75 8.97
CA ASN A 67 2.32 -3.65 9.45
C ASN A 67 2.92 -3.10 10.74
N LYS A 68 3.22 -3.98 11.69
CA LYS A 68 3.94 -3.57 12.91
C LYS A 68 5.39 -3.20 12.59
N SER A 69 6.03 -3.89 11.64
CA SER A 69 7.37 -3.54 11.14
C SER A 69 7.33 -2.30 10.25
N VAL A 70 8.46 -1.58 10.17
CA VAL A 70 8.59 -0.44 9.25
C VAL A 70 8.61 -0.94 7.80
N THR A 71 8.09 -0.12 6.88
CA THR A 71 8.09 -0.43 5.45
C THR A 71 8.67 0.73 4.63
N TYR A 72 9.67 0.42 3.80
CA TYR A 72 10.24 1.33 2.82
C TYR A 72 9.62 1.07 1.46
N HIS A 73 9.15 2.12 0.79
CA HIS A 73 8.58 2.05 -0.55
C HIS A 73 9.50 2.83 -1.48
N VAL A 74 9.97 2.19 -2.55
CA VAL A 74 10.90 2.78 -3.52
C VAL A 74 10.27 2.74 -4.90
N LEU A 75 10.16 3.90 -5.54
CA LEU A 75 9.56 4.03 -6.86
C LEU A 75 10.43 3.41 -7.95
N HIS A 76 9.83 2.60 -8.81
CA HIS A 76 10.41 2.22 -10.11
C HIS A 76 9.82 3.08 -11.25
N GLN A 77 8.49 3.11 -11.37
CA GLN A 77 7.80 3.86 -12.42
C GLN A 77 6.37 4.23 -12.03
N GLY A 78 5.85 5.26 -12.69
CA GLY A 78 4.49 5.75 -12.47
C GLY A 78 4.37 6.63 -11.22
N ARG A 79 3.15 6.71 -10.68
CA ARG A 79 2.87 7.42 -9.43
C ARG A 79 1.58 6.91 -8.77
N ALA A 80 1.53 7.02 -7.44
CA ALA A 80 0.36 6.64 -6.64
C ALA A 80 0.22 7.57 -5.43
N GLU A 81 -1.03 7.86 -5.06
CA GLU A 81 -1.36 8.50 -3.78
C GLU A 81 -1.34 7.44 -2.68
N TYR A 82 -0.73 7.81 -1.55
CA TYR A 82 -0.79 7.09 -0.28
C TYR A 82 -1.56 7.91 0.73
N ILE A 83 -2.50 7.26 1.43
CA ILE A 83 -3.13 7.80 2.62
C ILE A 83 -2.53 7.07 3.82
N LEU A 84 -1.93 7.82 4.74
CA LEU A 84 -1.31 7.32 5.96
C LEU A 84 -2.10 7.81 7.17
N ILE A 85 -2.36 6.91 8.12
CA ILE A 85 -3.07 7.24 9.36
C ILE A 85 -2.21 6.78 10.53
N THR A 86 -1.61 7.75 11.21
CA THR A 86 -0.87 7.51 12.44
C THR A 86 -1.84 7.51 13.60
N PRO A 87 -1.98 6.39 14.34
CA PRO A 87 -2.86 6.33 15.51
C PRO A 87 -2.51 7.40 16.55
N GLY A 88 -3.54 7.97 17.18
CA GLY A 88 -3.41 9.04 18.15
C GLY A 88 -4.79 9.48 18.64
N ASN A 89 -4.82 10.55 19.43
CA ASN A 89 -6.06 11.16 19.87
C ASN A 89 -5.99 12.70 19.74
N PRO A 90 -6.40 13.29 18.60
CA PRO A 90 -6.91 12.62 17.39
C PRO A 90 -5.81 11.92 16.58
N PRO A 91 -6.14 10.98 15.67
CA PRO A 91 -5.17 10.43 14.73
C PRO A 91 -4.66 11.52 13.77
N VAL A 92 -3.45 11.31 13.23
CA VAL A 92 -2.89 12.18 12.20
C VAL A 92 -3.03 11.51 10.85
N VAL A 93 -3.66 12.22 9.90
CA VAL A 93 -3.88 11.73 8.53
C VAL A 93 -2.99 12.52 7.58
N GLU A 94 -2.20 11.81 6.77
CA GLU A 94 -1.34 12.41 5.76
C GLU A 94 -1.63 11.82 4.38
N ARG A 95 -1.54 12.68 3.36
CA ARG A 95 -1.53 12.27 1.95
C ARG A 95 -0.15 12.52 1.38
N LYS A 96 0.41 11.51 0.72
CA LYS A 96 1.70 11.61 0.03
C LYS A 96 1.54 11.04 -1.38
N VAL A 97 2.30 11.54 -2.33
CA VAL A 97 2.38 10.93 -3.66
C VAL A 97 3.77 10.35 -3.83
N ILE A 98 3.85 9.03 -4.06
CA ILE A 98 5.07 8.41 -4.55
C ILE A 98 5.11 8.62 -6.07
N GLY A 99 6.19 9.19 -6.58
CA GLY A 99 6.31 9.62 -7.97
C GLY A 99 7.58 10.45 -8.22
N ALA A 100 7.76 10.90 -9.45
CA ALA A 100 8.96 11.63 -9.89
C ALA A 100 8.70 13.10 -10.22
N GLY A 101 7.47 13.57 -10.08
CA GLY A 101 7.03 14.93 -10.37
C GLY A 101 7.32 15.94 -9.24
N PRO A 102 7.07 17.24 -9.48
CA PRO A 102 7.23 18.28 -8.47
C PRO A 102 6.37 18.02 -7.23
N GLY A 103 6.99 18.05 -6.04
CA GLY A 103 6.30 17.80 -4.76
C GLY A 103 6.05 16.33 -4.43
N GLU A 104 6.46 15.40 -5.30
CA GLU A 104 6.36 13.96 -5.09
C GLU A 104 7.65 13.40 -4.49
N THR A 105 7.57 12.23 -3.86
CA THR A 105 8.75 11.52 -3.37
C THR A 105 9.02 10.25 -4.16
N ARG A 106 10.29 9.93 -4.41
CA ARG A 106 10.67 8.61 -4.97
C ARG A 106 10.81 7.54 -3.90
N MET A 107 10.84 7.93 -2.63
CA MET A 107 10.97 7.02 -1.50
C MET A 107 10.03 7.44 -0.38
N LEU A 108 9.13 6.53 0.01
CA LEU A 108 8.19 6.74 1.11
C LEU A 108 8.48 5.77 2.25
N PHE A 109 8.71 6.32 3.43
CA PHE A 109 8.85 5.54 4.66
C PHE A 109 7.53 5.51 5.41
N VAL A 110 7.05 4.31 5.73
CA VAL A 110 5.89 4.11 6.60
C VAL A 110 6.37 3.45 7.89
N GLY A 111 6.20 4.18 9.00
CA GLY A 111 6.62 3.72 10.32
C GLY A 111 5.78 2.56 10.86
N SER A 112 6.26 1.98 11.95
CA SER A 112 5.58 0.90 12.67
C SER A 112 4.16 1.30 13.09
N ASN A 113 3.20 0.40 12.89
CA ASN A 113 1.80 0.55 13.28
C ASN A 113 1.03 1.70 12.60
N VAL A 114 1.60 2.31 11.56
CA VAL A 114 0.90 3.29 10.72
C VAL A 114 -0.01 2.54 9.75
N TRP A 115 -1.29 2.93 9.68
CA TRP A 115 -2.20 2.41 8.67
C TRP A 115 -1.91 3.08 7.33
N LYS A 116 -1.89 2.31 6.25
CA LYS A 116 -1.64 2.79 4.90
C LYS A 116 -2.64 2.20 3.91
N MET A 117 -2.94 2.97 2.88
CA MET A 117 -3.49 2.46 1.62
C MET A 117 -2.90 3.25 0.46
N SER A 118 -2.89 2.67 -0.72
CA SER A 118 -2.43 3.34 -1.93
C SER A 118 -3.42 3.20 -3.08
N ARG A 119 -3.44 4.18 -3.98
CA ARG A 119 -4.22 4.17 -5.21
C ARG A 119 -3.56 4.95 -6.33
N LEU A 120 -3.86 4.59 -7.57
CA LEU A 120 -3.68 5.47 -8.72
C LEU A 120 -4.47 6.76 -8.49
N LEU A 121 -3.90 7.90 -8.90
CA LEU A 121 -4.51 9.19 -8.65
C LEU A 121 -5.80 9.36 -9.46
N PRO A 122 -6.88 9.88 -8.86
CA PRO A 122 -8.16 10.08 -9.56
C PRO A 122 -8.00 10.86 -10.86
N GLU A 123 -7.19 11.92 -10.89
CA GLU A 123 -6.99 12.73 -12.09
C GLU A 123 -6.27 11.96 -13.22
N ASP A 124 -5.39 11.03 -12.88
CA ASP A 124 -4.67 10.22 -13.87
C ASP A 124 -5.58 9.11 -14.42
N VAL A 125 -6.43 8.53 -13.58
CA VAL A 125 -7.51 7.62 -13.99
C VAL A 125 -8.50 8.33 -14.91
N GLU A 126 -8.91 9.55 -14.57
CA GLU A 126 -9.84 10.34 -15.38
C GLU A 126 -9.23 10.72 -16.75
N ARG A 127 -7.92 10.97 -16.83
CA ARG A 127 -7.24 11.30 -18.09
C ARG A 127 -7.12 10.12 -19.05
N ALA A 128 -7.07 8.88 -18.56
CA ALA A 128 -6.96 7.70 -19.40
C ALA A 128 -8.29 7.35 -20.08
N LYS A 129 -8.42 7.67 -21.38
CA LYS A 129 -9.64 7.46 -22.16
C LYS A 129 -9.57 6.24 -23.07
N THR A 130 -8.39 5.92 -23.59
CA THR A 130 -8.18 4.76 -24.48
C THR A 130 -7.66 3.55 -23.72
N ASP A 131 -7.86 2.35 -24.25
CA ASP A 131 -7.32 1.12 -23.65
C ASP A 131 -5.79 1.15 -23.56
N GLU A 132 -5.11 1.77 -24.53
CA GLU A 132 -3.66 1.97 -24.50
C GLU A 132 -3.23 2.87 -23.32
N GLN A 133 -3.93 3.98 -23.09
CA GLN A 133 -3.65 4.88 -21.96
C GLN A 133 -3.91 4.18 -20.62
N LYS A 134 -5.01 3.41 -20.51
CA LYS A 134 -5.34 2.63 -19.33
C LYS A 134 -4.29 1.55 -19.06
N ARG A 135 -3.85 0.85 -20.12
CA ARG A 135 -2.79 -0.17 -20.07
C ARG A 135 -1.44 0.41 -19.62
N ALA A 136 -1.14 1.65 -19.99
CA ALA A 136 0.07 2.36 -19.58
C ALA A 136 -0.03 2.92 -18.15
N LEU A 137 -1.24 3.22 -17.66
CA LEU A 137 -1.45 3.79 -16.33
C LEU A 137 -1.20 2.74 -15.25
N SER A 138 -0.02 2.84 -14.63
CA SER A 138 0.41 1.96 -13.55
C SER A 138 1.39 2.65 -12.62
N CYS A 139 1.57 2.08 -11.43
CA CYS A 139 2.61 2.48 -10.47
C CYS A 139 3.30 1.23 -9.93
N LEU A 140 4.59 1.07 -10.26
CA LEU A 140 5.42 -0.03 -9.77
C LEU A 140 6.38 0.49 -8.71
N ILE A 141 6.43 -0.20 -7.57
CA ILE A 141 7.34 0.07 -6.48
C ILE A 141 7.99 -1.22 -5.99
N THR A 142 9.09 -1.09 -5.25
CA THR A 142 9.54 -2.13 -4.32
C THR A 142 9.14 -1.73 -2.91
N GLU A 143 8.59 -2.68 -2.15
CA GLU A 143 8.49 -2.54 -0.69
C GLU A 143 9.56 -3.39 -0.02
N VAL A 144 10.17 -2.85 1.04
CA VAL A 144 11.08 -3.59 1.93
C VAL A 144 10.56 -3.45 3.35
N VAL A 145 10.36 -4.58 4.03
CA VAL A 145 9.90 -4.65 5.42
C VAL A 145 11.02 -5.17 6.30
N THR A 146 11.30 -4.49 7.42
CA THR A 146 12.31 -4.92 8.39
C THR A 146 11.87 -4.64 9.84
N PRO A 147 11.96 -5.63 10.76
CA PRO A 147 12.13 -7.05 10.49
C PRO A 147 11.10 -7.58 9.48
N GLY A 148 11.51 -8.56 8.68
CA GLY A 148 10.80 -9.08 7.51
C GLY A 148 9.33 -9.42 7.77
N PHE A 149 8.53 -9.27 6.71
CA PHE A 149 7.08 -9.46 6.74
C PHE A 149 6.69 -10.83 7.32
N HIS A 150 5.70 -10.81 8.20
CA HIS A 150 4.99 -11.97 8.70
C HIS A 150 3.51 -11.64 8.90
N TRP A 151 2.62 -12.59 8.62
CA TRP A 151 1.17 -12.36 8.65
C TRP A 151 0.62 -11.99 10.03
N GLU A 152 1.26 -12.45 11.11
CA GLU A 152 0.90 -12.07 12.50
C GLU A 152 1.15 -10.58 12.81
N ASP A 153 1.97 -9.92 12.00
CA ASP A 153 2.31 -8.51 12.15
C ASP A 153 1.50 -7.62 11.19
N HIS A 154 0.70 -8.25 10.32
CA HIS A 154 -0.18 -7.59 9.38
C HIS A 154 -1.61 -7.52 9.92
N LYS A 155 -2.29 -6.40 9.68
CA LYS A 155 -3.73 -6.26 9.95
C LYS A 155 -4.42 -5.47 8.84
N PHE A 156 -5.61 -5.90 8.45
CA PHE A 156 -6.54 -5.08 7.69
C PHE A 156 -7.33 -4.16 8.62
N LEU A 157 -7.60 -2.94 8.18
CA LEU A 157 -8.49 -2.05 8.92
C LEU A 157 -9.94 -2.52 8.71
N THR A 158 -10.66 -2.71 9.81
CA THR A 158 -12.09 -3.06 9.80
C THR A 158 -12.94 -1.83 10.05
N LYS A 159 -14.24 -1.89 9.75
CA LYS A 159 -15.18 -0.81 10.09
C LYS A 159 -15.18 -0.46 11.57
N GLY A 160 -15.16 -1.47 12.45
CA GLY A 160 -15.11 -1.26 13.89
C GLY A 160 -13.82 -0.56 14.34
N THR A 161 -12.67 -1.01 13.82
CA THR A 161 -11.37 -0.36 14.13
C THR A 161 -11.29 1.06 13.58
N LEU A 162 -11.85 1.33 12.39
CA LEU A 162 -11.93 2.68 11.85
C LEU A 162 -12.76 3.59 12.76
N GLY A 163 -13.95 3.14 13.19
CA GLY A 163 -14.79 3.89 14.12
C GLY A 163 -14.07 4.27 15.41
N GLU A 164 -13.31 3.34 15.99
CA GLU A 164 -12.47 3.63 17.17
C GLU A 164 -11.31 4.60 16.88
N LEU A 165 -10.72 4.53 15.68
CA LEU A 165 -9.60 5.38 15.28
C LEU A 165 -10.05 6.83 15.10
N VAL A 166 -11.24 7.06 14.53
CA VAL A 166 -11.76 8.40 14.21
C VAL A 166 -12.75 8.95 15.24
N LYS A 167 -13.03 8.25 16.34
CA LYS A 167 -14.05 8.64 17.33
C LYS A 167 -13.88 10.04 17.94
N ASN A 168 -12.66 10.57 17.92
CA ASN A 168 -12.32 11.91 18.42
C ASN A 168 -11.84 12.86 17.31
N CYS A 169 -11.99 12.48 16.04
CA CYS A 169 -11.87 13.40 14.92
C CYS A 169 -13.04 14.38 14.94
N LYS A 170 -12.85 15.58 14.39
CA LYS A 170 -13.96 16.51 14.22
C LYS A 170 -14.83 16.02 13.06
N GLU A 171 -16.14 16.25 13.10
CA GLU A 171 -17.07 15.87 12.01
C GLU A 171 -16.67 16.44 10.62
N GLU A 172 -15.91 17.54 10.63
CA GLU A 172 -15.38 18.21 9.44
C GLU A 172 -14.24 17.43 8.76
N ASP A 173 -13.68 16.42 9.44
CA ASP A 173 -12.66 15.53 8.89
C ASP A 173 -13.33 14.50 7.95
N LEU A 174 -13.63 14.93 6.72
CA LEU A 174 -14.19 14.14 5.59
C LEU A 174 -13.47 12.80 5.29
N VAL A 175 -12.35 12.57 5.97
CA VAL A 175 -11.54 11.37 5.92
C VAL A 175 -12.35 10.12 6.29
N GLY A 176 -13.18 10.14 7.33
CA GLY A 176 -13.93 8.95 7.77
C GLY A 176 -14.79 8.33 6.66
N VAL A 177 -15.60 9.15 6.00
CA VAL A 177 -16.50 8.74 4.91
C VAL A 177 -15.72 8.24 3.68
N GLU A 178 -14.59 8.88 3.35
CA GLU A 178 -13.76 8.41 2.23
C GLU A 178 -13.06 7.07 2.55
N LEU A 179 -12.65 6.84 3.80
CA LEU A 179 -11.94 5.62 4.19
C LEU A 179 -12.86 4.40 4.31
N GLU A 180 -14.15 4.58 4.59
CA GLU A 180 -15.12 3.48 4.76
C GLU A 180 -15.24 2.57 3.53
N LYS A 181 -15.05 3.10 2.32
CA LYS A 181 -15.03 2.28 1.08
C LYS A 181 -13.75 1.45 0.93
N HIS A 182 -12.75 1.69 1.77
CA HIS A 182 -11.43 1.07 1.71
C HIS A 182 -11.10 0.19 2.93
N VAL A 183 -12.07 -0.07 3.82
CA VAL A 183 -11.90 -1.01 4.95
C VAL A 183 -12.51 -2.37 4.63
N LYS A 184 -11.99 -3.43 5.26
CA LYS A 184 -12.64 -4.75 5.23
C LYS A 184 -13.91 -4.71 6.10
N PRO A 185 -14.93 -5.54 5.78
CA PRO A 185 -16.13 -5.69 6.60
C PRO A 185 -15.83 -5.92 8.08
#